data_AF-A0AA44A599-F1
#
_entry.id   AF-A0AA44A599-F1
#
_cell.length_a   1.000
_cell.length_b   1.000
_cell.length_c   1.000
_cell.angle_alpha   90.00
_cell.angle_beta   90.00
_cell.angle_gamma   90.00
#
_symmetry.space_group_name_H-M   'P 1'
#
loop_
_entity.id
_entity.type
_entity.pdbx_description
1 polymer ?
#
loop_
_entity_poly.entity_id
_entity_poly.type
_entity_poly.pdbx_seq_one_letter_code
_entity_poly.pdbx_strand_id
1 'polypeptide(L)'
;MEGINVETVIVRDDIAVTNEAQRRGVAGTVFVHKLAGYLAEKGYSLTEIKSRVEALLPEIKSIGMAIEPPLVPTTGKYGFDIEDDKMEIGIGIHGEKGIHREEVKDIDHIVGTLLDELYKEVTANDVILMVNGMGGTPLSELNIVTKYIQQNLAARTVNVAKWFVGDYMTSLDMQGFSITIVPNKPEYLEAFLAPTTSQYFK
;
A
#
# COMPACT_ATOMS: atom_id res chain seq x y z
N MET A 1 29.13 -20.02 -5.26
CA MET A 1 28.25 -19.14 -6.08
C MET A 1 28.16 -19.78 -7.46
N GLU A 2 26.95 -20.04 -7.94
CA GLU A 2 26.66 -20.81 -9.16
C GLU A 2 26.85 -20.02 -10.48
N GLY A 3 27.47 -18.84 -10.44
CA GLY A 3 27.66 -17.98 -11.61
C GLY A 3 26.38 -17.27 -12.09
N ILE A 4 25.31 -17.30 -11.30
CA ILE A 4 24.05 -16.60 -11.60
C ILE A 4 24.18 -15.15 -11.14
N ASN A 5 23.91 -14.21 -12.06
CA ASN A 5 23.84 -12.78 -11.74
C ASN A 5 22.52 -12.51 -10.99
N VAL A 6 22.62 -12.03 -9.76
CA VAL A 6 21.48 -11.77 -8.87
C VAL A 6 21.60 -10.37 -8.31
N GLU A 7 20.48 -9.65 -8.32
CA GLU A 7 20.34 -8.35 -7.67
C GLU A 7 19.18 -8.37 -6.68
N THR A 8 19.15 -7.41 -5.76
CA THR A 8 18.12 -7.32 -4.72
C THR A 8 17.74 -5.87 -4.47
N VAL A 9 16.44 -5.65 -4.25
CA VAL A 9 15.85 -4.39 -3.79
C VAL A 9 14.98 -4.70 -2.58
N ILE A 10 14.90 -3.76 -1.64
CA ILE A 10 14.13 -3.95 -0.40
C ILE A 10 13.07 -2.85 -0.32
N VAL A 11 11.80 -3.24 -0.35
CA VAL A 11 10.66 -2.32 -0.26
C VAL A 11 10.40 -1.97 1.20
N ARG A 12 10.20 -0.68 1.46
CA ARG A 12 10.11 -0.06 2.79
C ARG A 12 9.09 1.09 2.77
N ASP A 13 7.93 0.83 2.19
CA ASP A 13 6.92 1.83 1.86
C ASP A 13 6.02 2.20 3.05
N ASP A 14 5.99 1.40 4.11
CA ASP A 14 5.11 1.64 5.26
C ASP A 14 5.58 2.80 6.14
N ILE A 15 4.87 3.93 6.09
CA ILE A 15 5.23 5.16 6.80
C ILE A 15 4.86 5.13 8.29
N ALA A 16 4.13 4.12 8.77
CA ALA A 16 3.80 4.01 10.19
C ALA A 16 5.04 3.77 11.07
N VAL A 17 6.16 3.34 10.47
CA VAL A 17 7.46 3.20 11.15
C VAL A 17 8.36 4.39 10.82
N THR A 18 8.66 5.21 11.82
CA THR A 18 9.43 6.46 11.64
C THR A 18 10.85 6.22 11.12
N ASN A 19 11.53 5.15 11.57
CA ASN A 19 12.86 4.81 11.09
C ASN A 19 12.77 4.15 9.71
N GLU A 20 13.13 4.88 8.65
CA GLU A 20 13.10 4.42 7.26
C GLU A 20 13.77 3.07 7.04
N ALA A 21 14.89 2.78 7.71
CA ALA A 21 15.61 1.52 7.55
C ALA A 21 14.86 0.31 8.13
N GLN A 22 13.94 0.55 9.07
CA GLN A 22 13.13 -0.45 9.76
C GLN A 22 11.69 -0.52 9.24
N ARG A 23 11.34 0.32 8.26
CA ARG A 23 10.00 0.28 7.65
C ARG A 23 9.70 -1.08 7.07
N ARG A 24 8.44 -1.46 7.21
CA ARG A 24 7.88 -2.68 6.63
C ARG A 24 7.69 -2.48 5.13
N GLY A 25 7.79 -3.57 4.38
CA GLY A 25 7.32 -3.63 2.99
C GLY A 25 5.87 -4.11 2.99
N VAL A 26 4.96 -3.30 2.46
CA VAL A 26 3.52 -3.59 2.42
C VAL A 26 2.99 -3.43 0.99
N ALA A 27 1.73 -3.02 0.81
CA ALA A 27 1.01 -3.05 -0.47
C ALA A 27 1.74 -2.34 -1.63
N GLY A 28 2.59 -1.35 -1.37
CA GLY A 28 3.41 -0.70 -2.40
C GLY A 28 4.41 -1.63 -3.11
N THR A 29 4.74 -2.77 -2.50
CA THR A 29 5.51 -3.84 -3.14
C THR A 29 4.84 -4.32 -4.44
N VAL A 30 3.51 -4.27 -4.55
CA VAL A 30 2.79 -4.66 -5.77
C VAL A 30 3.13 -3.73 -6.94
N PHE A 31 3.28 -2.42 -6.69
CA PHE A 31 3.75 -1.49 -7.72
C PHE A 31 5.21 -1.74 -8.11
N VAL A 32 6.06 -2.13 -7.15
CA VAL A 32 7.45 -2.52 -7.43
C VAL A 32 7.49 -3.74 -8.35
N HIS A 33 6.68 -4.77 -8.08
CA HIS A 33 6.55 -5.93 -8.95
C HIS A 33 6.06 -5.53 -10.36
N LYS A 34 5.06 -4.65 -10.44
CA LYS A 34 4.51 -4.21 -11.72
C LYS A 34 5.54 -3.45 -12.56
N LEU A 35 6.30 -2.54 -11.97
CA LEU A 35 7.36 -1.80 -12.66
C LEU A 35 8.50 -2.74 -13.09
N ALA A 36 9.00 -3.59 -12.20
CA ALA A 36 10.08 -4.51 -12.50
C ALA A 36 9.70 -5.48 -13.64
N GLY A 37 8.49 -6.05 -13.59
CA GLY A 37 7.97 -6.93 -14.65
C GLY A 37 7.80 -6.21 -15.98
N TYR A 38 7.28 -4.97 -15.96
CA TYR A 38 7.18 -4.14 -17.17
C TYR A 38 8.55 -3.88 -17.82
N LEU A 39 9.57 -3.52 -17.02
CA LEU A 39 10.92 -3.27 -17.52
C LEU A 39 11.57 -4.56 -18.04
N ALA A 40 11.38 -5.69 -17.35
CA ALA A 40 11.88 -6.98 -17.81
C ALA A 40 11.28 -7.38 -19.17
N GLU A 41 9.97 -7.23 -19.35
CA GLU A 41 9.28 -7.53 -20.61
C GLU A 41 9.75 -6.64 -21.76
N LYS A 42 10.16 -5.40 -21.46
CA LYS A 42 10.77 -4.47 -22.43
C LYS A 42 12.23 -4.80 -22.78
N GLY A 43 12.84 -5.79 -22.12
CA GLY A 43 14.20 -6.23 -22.39
C GLY A 43 15.30 -5.37 -21.76
N TYR A 44 14.98 -4.58 -20.73
CA TYR A 44 16.00 -3.84 -19.97
C TYR A 44 16.96 -4.80 -19.25
N SER A 45 18.21 -4.37 -19.09
CA SER A 45 19.21 -5.17 -18.36
C SER A 45 18.90 -5.24 -16.86
N LEU A 46 19.42 -6.26 -16.17
CA LEU A 46 19.26 -6.44 -14.72
C LEU A 46 19.67 -5.17 -13.93
N THR A 47 20.77 -4.53 -14.32
CA THR A 47 21.26 -3.30 -13.70
C THR A 47 20.32 -2.12 -13.92
N GLU A 48 19.74 -1.97 -15.13
CA GLU A 48 18.78 -0.92 -15.42
C GLU A 48 17.46 -1.13 -14.67
N ILE A 49 16.98 -2.37 -14.60
CA ILE A 49 15.79 -2.73 -13.82
C ILE A 49 16.00 -2.36 -12.35
N LYS A 50 17.12 -2.79 -11.76
CA LYS A 50 17.47 -2.46 -10.37
C LYS A 50 17.47 -0.95 -10.15
N SER A 51 18.20 -0.20 -10.98
CA SER A 51 18.33 1.25 -10.82
C SER A 51 16.99 1.98 -10.91
N ARG A 52 16.11 1.60 -11.84
CA ARG A 52 14.79 2.23 -12.00
C ARG A 52 13.82 1.85 -10.89
N VAL A 53 13.89 0.60 -10.41
CA VAL A 53 13.10 0.17 -9.24
C VAL A 53 13.57 0.91 -7.99
N GLU A 54 14.88 1.01 -7.75
CA GLU A 54 15.44 1.77 -6.63
C GLU A 54 15.03 3.24 -6.65
N ALA A 55 14.89 3.83 -7.83
CA ALA A 55 14.37 5.20 -7.98
C ALA A 55 12.88 5.35 -7.63
N LEU A 56 12.09 4.28 -7.74
CA LEU A 56 10.69 4.26 -7.32
C LEU A 56 10.53 4.09 -5.80
N LEU A 57 11.42 3.32 -5.14
CA LEU A 57 11.28 2.98 -3.71
C LEU A 57 11.03 4.17 -2.76
N PRO A 58 11.77 5.31 -2.84
CA PRO A 58 11.53 6.43 -1.92
C PRO A 58 10.23 7.20 -2.22
N GLU A 59 9.62 6.96 -3.38
CA GLU A 59 8.42 7.66 -3.86
C GLU A 59 7.12 6.91 -3.50
N ILE A 60 7.21 5.65 -3.09
CA ILE A 60 6.05 4.86 -2.68
C ILE A 60 5.85 5.02 -1.17
N LYS A 61 4.66 5.47 -0.78
CA LYS A 61 4.28 5.64 0.63
C LYS A 61 2.97 4.92 0.90
N SER A 62 2.94 4.12 1.95
CA SER A 62 1.79 3.31 2.34
C SER A 62 1.48 3.47 3.83
N ILE A 63 0.20 3.45 4.18
CA ILE A 63 -0.24 3.32 5.57
C ILE A 63 -1.55 2.52 5.62
N GLY A 64 -1.66 1.63 6.61
CA GLY A 64 -2.82 0.77 6.82
C GLY A 64 -3.57 1.08 8.11
N MET A 65 -4.78 0.56 8.23
CA MET A 65 -5.52 0.50 9.49
C MET A 65 -6.33 -0.80 9.56
N ALA A 66 -6.64 -1.25 10.77
CA ALA A 66 -7.53 -2.39 10.99
C ALA A 66 -8.47 -2.16 12.19
N ILE A 67 -9.67 -2.75 12.09
CA ILE A 67 -10.66 -2.83 13.18
C ILE A 67 -10.74 -4.25 13.75
N GLU A 68 -10.42 -5.27 12.96
CA GLU A 68 -10.38 -6.65 13.44
C GLU A 68 -9.09 -7.36 13.02
N PRO A 69 -8.52 -8.20 13.90
CA PRO A 69 -7.33 -8.97 13.62
C PRO A 69 -7.66 -10.20 12.78
N PRO A 70 -6.70 -10.75 12.02
CA PRO A 70 -6.92 -11.97 11.28
C PRO A 70 -6.91 -13.20 12.19
N LEU A 71 -7.71 -14.22 11.87
CA LEU A 71 -7.59 -15.55 12.47
C LEU A 71 -6.39 -16.29 11.85
N VAL A 72 -5.42 -16.69 12.67
CA VAL A 72 -4.26 -17.46 12.23
C VAL A 72 -4.61 -18.96 12.24
N PRO A 73 -4.71 -19.65 11.08
CA PRO A 73 -5.25 -21.01 11.02
C PRO A 73 -4.38 -22.04 11.77
N THR A 74 -3.07 -21.82 11.83
CA THR A 74 -2.12 -22.73 12.47
C THR A 74 -2.19 -22.71 13.98
N THR A 75 -2.62 -21.60 14.58
CA THR A 75 -2.72 -21.43 16.04
C THR A 75 -4.17 -21.43 16.53
N GLY A 76 -5.14 -21.18 15.65
CA GLY A 76 -6.54 -20.98 15.99
C GLY A 76 -6.79 -19.72 16.81
N LYS A 77 -5.85 -18.76 16.79
CA LYS A 77 -5.92 -17.50 17.54
C LYS A 77 -5.90 -16.32 16.59
N TYR A 78 -6.42 -15.19 17.05
CA TYR A 78 -6.28 -13.93 16.35
C TYR A 78 -4.83 -13.42 16.38
N GLY A 79 -4.41 -12.76 15.30
CA GLY A 79 -3.02 -12.32 15.08
C GLY A 79 -2.54 -11.25 16.07
N PHE A 80 -3.45 -10.50 16.65
CA PHE A 80 -3.21 -9.54 17.72
C PHE A 80 -4.50 -9.28 18.52
N ASP A 81 -4.37 -8.75 19.73
CA ASP A 81 -5.52 -8.38 20.55
C ASP A 81 -5.96 -6.94 20.22
N ILE A 82 -7.24 -6.75 19.94
CA ILE A 82 -7.89 -5.45 19.81
C ILE A 82 -9.32 -5.55 20.35
N GLU A 83 -9.76 -4.53 21.06
CA GLU A 83 -11.11 -4.47 21.63
C GLU A 83 -12.14 -4.08 20.55
N ASP A 84 -13.38 -4.59 20.66
CA ASP A 84 -14.44 -4.43 19.65
C ASP A 84 -14.77 -2.97 19.29
N ASP A 85 -14.44 -2.00 20.15
CA ASP A 85 -14.67 -0.57 19.97
C ASP A 85 -13.42 0.20 19.52
N LYS A 86 -12.31 -0.50 19.22
CA LYS A 86 -11.01 0.09 18.85
C LYS A 86 -10.62 -0.19 17.42
N MET A 87 -9.76 0.68 16.90
CA MET A 87 -9.04 0.51 15.66
C MET A 87 -7.55 0.77 15.86
N GLU A 88 -6.71 0.12 15.07
CA GLU A 88 -5.27 0.31 15.05
C GLU A 88 -4.88 1.10 13.79
N ILE A 89 -4.26 2.27 13.97
CA ILE A 89 -3.72 3.10 12.89
C ILE A 89 -2.27 2.72 12.63
N GLY A 90 -1.93 2.47 11.36
CA GLY A 90 -0.61 2.05 10.95
C GLY A 90 -0.31 0.57 11.15
N ILE A 91 -1.34 -0.30 11.18
CA ILE A 91 -1.15 -1.75 11.33
C ILE A 91 -0.31 -2.34 10.18
N GLY A 92 0.56 -3.30 10.50
CA GLY A 92 1.29 -4.08 9.50
C GLY A 92 0.51 -5.30 8.97
N ILE A 93 1.05 -5.95 7.93
CA ILE A 93 0.41 -7.10 7.26
C ILE A 93 0.51 -8.42 8.04
N HIS A 94 1.22 -8.46 9.17
CA HIS A 94 1.23 -9.59 10.08
C HIS A 94 0.65 -9.23 11.45
N GLY A 95 -0.07 -8.11 11.55
CA GLY A 95 -0.63 -7.61 12.81
C GLY A 95 0.38 -6.90 13.69
N GLU A 96 1.53 -6.48 13.14
CA GLU A 96 2.49 -5.68 13.89
C GLU A 96 1.86 -4.33 14.27
N LYS A 97 2.00 -3.94 15.54
CA LYS A 97 1.45 -2.68 16.08
C LYS A 97 1.81 -1.48 15.21
N GLY A 98 0.86 -0.56 15.11
CA GLY A 98 1.01 0.63 14.32
C GLY A 98 1.50 1.83 15.10
N ILE A 99 1.06 3.01 14.67
CA ILE A 99 1.35 4.30 15.31
C ILE A 99 0.66 4.35 16.67
N HIS A 100 -0.65 4.08 16.69
CA HIS A 100 -1.46 4.11 17.90
C HIS A 100 -2.79 3.37 17.72
N ARG A 101 -3.45 3.13 18.86
CA ARG A 101 -4.80 2.58 18.95
C ARG A 101 -5.75 3.68 19.42
N GLU A 102 -6.93 3.75 18.82
CA GLU A 102 -7.98 4.68 19.22
C GLU A 102 -9.37 4.05 19.05
N GLU A 103 -10.41 4.73 19.52
CA GLU A 103 -11.80 4.31 19.27
C GLU A 103 -12.11 4.31 17.78
N VAL A 104 -12.91 3.35 17.32
CA VAL A 104 -13.42 3.36 15.94
C VAL A 104 -14.14 4.69 15.68
N LYS A 105 -13.76 5.35 14.59
CA LYS A 105 -14.36 6.60 14.12
C LYS A 105 -15.04 6.41 12.77
N ASP A 106 -15.81 7.42 12.35
CA ASP A 106 -16.39 7.45 11.02
C ASP A 106 -15.30 7.45 9.94
N ILE A 107 -15.62 6.87 8.78
CA ILE A 107 -14.65 6.67 7.70
C ILE A 107 -13.99 7.97 7.21
N ASP A 108 -14.70 9.11 7.26
CA ASP A 108 -14.15 10.42 6.91
C ASP A 108 -12.96 10.79 7.81
N HIS A 109 -13.10 10.54 9.12
CA HIS A 109 -12.05 10.77 10.09
C HIS A 109 -10.87 9.82 9.86
N ILE A 110 -11.14 8.52 9.68
CA ILE A 110 -10.09 7.51 9.45
C ILE A 110 -9.27 7.88 8.20
N VAL A 111 -9.95 8.18 7.09
CA VAL A 111 -9.30 8.60 5.85
C VAL A 111 -8.51 9.89 6.05
N GLY A 112 -9.06 10.87 6.75
CA GLY A 112 -8.37 12.11 7.07
C GLY A 112 -7.06 11.87 7.82
N THR A 113 -7.10 11.06 8.88
CA THR A 113 -5.92 10.69 9.68
C THR A 113 -4.86 10.00 8.83
N LEU A 114 -5.23 9.00 8.03
CA LEU A 114 -4.27 8.28 7.18
C LEU A 114 -3.64 9.18 6.11
N LEU A 115 -4.43 10.06 5.49
CA LEU A 115 -3.90 11.02 4.50
C LEU A 115 -3.04 12.09 5.16
N ASP A 116 -3.38 12.57 6.35
CA ASP A 116 -2.53 13.51 7.09
C ASP A 116 -1.15 12.91 7.39
N GLU A 117 -1.07 11.64 7.76
CA GLU A 117 0.22 10.94 7.90
C GLU A 117 0.95 10.81 6.55
N LEU A 118 0.27 10.37 5.49
CA LEU A 118 0.88 10.23 4.15
C LEU A 118 1.47 11.55 3.63
N TYR A 119 0.73 12.65 3.76
CA TYR A 119 1.16 13.96 3.26
C TYR A 119 2.22 14.67 4.13
N LYS A 120 2.67 14.06 5.23
CA LYS A 120 3.93 14.49 5.87
C LYS A 120 5.15 14.13 5.01
N GLU A 121 5.03 13.10 4.17
CA GLU A 121 6.13 12.60 3.33
C GLU A 121 5.85 12.69 1.82
N VAL A 122 4.59 12.70 1.42
CA VAL A 122 4.18 12.87 0.01
C VAL A 122 4.08 14.36 -0.30
N THR A 123 4.81 14.82 -1.31
CA THR A 123 4.76 16.22 -1.79
C THR A 123 4.08 16.37 -3.15
N ALA A 124 3.73 15.26 -3.81
CA ALA A 124 3.12 15.25 -5.13
C ALA A 124 1.62 15.60 -5.07
N ASN A 125 1.20 16.49 -5.99
CA ASN A 125 -0.20 16.87 -6.19
C ASN A 125 -0.86 16.17 -7.39
N ASP A 126 -0.13 15.31 -8.08
CA ASP A 126 -0.68 14.43 -9.11
C ASP A 126 -0.14 13.02 -8.87
N VAL A 127 -1.04 12.09 -8.55
CA VAL A 127 -0.67 10.79 -7.96
C VAL A 127 -1.40 9.61 -8.62
N ILE A 128 -0.82 8.43 -8.44
CA ILE A 128 -1.44 7.13 -8.66
C ILE A 128 -1.70 6.54 -7.27
N LEU A 129 -2.90 6.01 -7.04
CA LEU A 129 -3.34 5.60 -5.71
C LEU A 129 -3.88 4.17 -5.71
N MET A 130 -3.47 3.37 -4.72
CA MET A 130 -4.07 2.08 -4.42
C MET A 130 -4.82 2.13 -3.08
N VAL A 131 -6.08 1.73 -3.11
CA VAL A 131 -6.90 1.42 -1.93
C VAL A 131 -6.95 -0.10 -1.83
N ASN A 132 -6.13 -0.63 -0.92
CA ASN A 132 -5.93 -2.06 -0.75
C ASN A 132 -6.74 -2.57 0.45
N GLY A 133 -7.56 -3.60 0.26
CA GLY A 133 -8.20 -4.28 1.38
C GLY A 133 -7.26 -5.25 2.09
N MET A 134 -7.43 -5.42 3.40
CA MET A 134 -6.63 -6.34 4.20
C MET A 134 -7.16 -7.79 4.18
N GLY A 135 -8.21 -8.04 3.39
CA GLY A 135 -8.79 -9.36 3.10
C GLY A 135 -10.20 -9.57 3.65
N GLY A 136 -10.50 -9.02 4.83
CA GLY A 136 -11.83 -9.09 5.45
C GLY A 136 -12.80 -7.96 5.04
N THR A 137 -12.30 -6.92 4.37
CA THR A 137 -13.11 -5.73 4.03
C THR A 137 -13.81 -5.87 2.68
N PRO A 138 -15.16 -5.80 2.63
CA PRO A 138 -15.90 -5.89 1.37
C PRO A 138 -15.51 -4.83 0.35
N LEU A 139 -15.50 -5.21 -0.94
CA LEU A 139 -15.23 -4.28 -2.04
C LEU A 139 -16.17 -3.05 -2.06
N SER A 140 -17.42 -3.21 -1.62
CA SER A 140 -18.36 -2.09 -1.47
C SER A 140 -17.87 -1.06 -0.45
N GLU A 141 -17.25 -1.51 0.64
CA GLU A 141 -16.68 -0.63 1.66
C GLU A 141 -15.41 0.03 1.16
N LEU A 142 -14.52 -0.68 0.45
CA LEU A 142 -13.36 -0.08 -0.20
C LEU A 142 -13.75 1.04 -1.18
N ASN A 143 -14.89 0.91 -1.88
CA ASN A 143 -15.42 1.98 -2.73
C ASN A 143 -15.95 3.18 -1.93
N ILE A 144 -16.52 2.95 -0.73
CA ILE A 144 -16.86 4.03 0.20
C ILE A 144 -15.59 4.74 0.66
N VAL A 145 -14.56 4.01 1.09
CA VAL A 145 -13.25 4.57 1.46
C VAL A 145 -12.70 5.43 0.31
N THR A 146 -12.74 4.90 -0.92
CA THR A 146 -12.29 5.60 -2.13
C THR A 146 -12.99 6.95 -2.31
N LYS A 147 -14.31 7.01 -2.09
CA LYS A 147 -15.08 8.27 -2.16
C LYS A 147 -14.56 9.31 -1.15
N TYR A 148 -14.33 8.92 0.10
CA TYR A 148 -13.83 9.84 1.13
C TYR A 148 -12.38 10.27 0.87
N ILE A 149 -11.53 9.36 0.35
CA ILE A 149 -10.18 9.71 -0.10
C ILE A 149 -10.27 10.77 -1.20
N GLN A 150 -11.11 10.57 -2.22
CA GLN A 150 -11.29 11.54 -3.31
C GLN A 150 -11.72 12.92 -2.79
N GLN A 151 -12.65 12.99 -1.83
CA GLN A 151 -13.10 14.25 -1.24
C GLN A 151 -11.98 14.97 -0.47
N ASN A 152 -11.22 14.22 0.33
CA ASN A 152 -10.11 14.76 1.11
C ASN A 152 -8.96 15.24 0.19
N LEU A 153 -8.60 14.47 -0.84
CA LEU A 153 -7.60 14.84 -1.84
C LEU A 153 -8.02 16.07 -2.66
N ALA A 154 -9.30 16.18 -3.03
CA ALA A 154 -9.82 17.36 -3.73
C ALA A 154 -9.67 18.62 -2.87
N ALA A 155 -9.92 18.54 -1.56
CA ALA A 155 -9.70 19.65 -0.63
C ALA A 155 -8.21 20.04 -0.51
N ARG A 156 -7.29 19.09 -0.74
CA ARG A 156 -5.83 19.32 -0.80
C ARG A 156 -5.33 19.77 -2.18
N THR A 157 -6.21 19.91 -3.19
CA THR A 157 -5.83 20.19 -4.59
C THR A 157 -4.91 19.09 -5.17
N VAL A 158 -5.14 17.83 -4.78
CA VAL A 158 -4.42 16.67 -5.32
C VAL A 158 -5.27 15.96 -6.37
N ASN A 159 -4.71 15.76 -7.56
CA ASN A 159 -5.28 14.96 -8.63
C ASN A 159 -4.87 13.48 -8.49
N VAL A 160 -5.79 12.57 -8.79
CA VAL A 160 -5.48 11.13 -8.88
C VAL A 160 -5.63 10.68 -10.32
N ALA A 161 -4.51 10.42 -10.98
CA ALA A 161 -4.45 10.01 -12.38
C ALA A 161 -4.98 8.58 -12.60
N LYS A 162 -4.78 7.69 -11.63
CA LYS A 162 -5.24 6.30 -11.69
C LYS A 162 -5.50 5.74 -10.30
N TRP A 163 -6.64 5.05 -10.18
CA TRP A 163 -7.05 4.32 -8.98
C TRP A 163 -6.89 2.82 -9.18
N PHE A 164 -6.40 2.15 -8.14
CA PHE A 164 -6.40 0.70 -7.98
C PHE A 164 -7.19 0.37 -6.70
N VAL A 165 -8.36 -0.25 -6.81
CA VAL A 165 -9.22 -0.54 -5.66
C VAL A 165 -9.50 -2.04 -5.61
N GLY A 166 -9.21 -2.67 -4.47
CA GLY A 166 -9.41 -4.10 -4.27
C GLY A 166 -8.37 -4.73 -3.36
N ASP A 167 -8.29 -6.05 -3.38
CA ASP A 167 -7.36 -6.81 -2.53
C ASP A 167 -6.10 -7.17 -3.33
N TYR A 168 -5.01 -6.46 -3.06
CA TYR A 168 -3.73 -6.66 -3.75
C TYR A 168 -2.66 -7.29 -2.83
N MET A 169 -2.65 -6.91 -1.55
CA MET A 169 -1.82 -7.47 -0.51
C MET A 169 -2.62 -7.55 0.79
N THR A 170 -3.17 -8.72 1.08
CA THR A 170 -4.02 -8.96 2.24
C THR A 170 -3.22 -9.43 3.46
N SER A 171 -3.90 -9.47 4.61
CA SER A 171 -3.46 -10.14 5.82
C SER A 171 -4.56 -11.12 6.25
N LEU A 172 -4.65 -12.26 5.57
CA LEU A 172 -5.69 -13.28 5.79
C LEU A 172 -7.10 -12.65 5.72
N ASP A 173 -7.87 -12.72 6.80
CA ASP A 173 -9.24 -12.20 6.96
C ASP A 173 -9.30 -10.91 7.79
N MET A 174 -8.17 -10.21 7.96
CA MET A 174 -8.11 -8.93 8.69
C MET A 174 -9.11 -7.93 8.10
N GLN A 175 -9.95 -7.32 8.94
CA GLN A 175 -10.83 -6.24 8.51
C GLN A 175 -10.10 -4.90 8.64
N GLY A 176 -9.84 -4.28 7.50
CA GLY A 176 -9.03 -3.07 7.40
C GLY A 176 -8.69 -2.74 5.95
N PHE A 177 -8.04 -1.60 5.76
CA PHE A 177 -7.55 -1.18 4.45
C PHE A 177 -6.22 -0.43 4.57
N SER A 178 -5.50 -0.33 3.46
CA SER A 178 -4.33 0.52 3.33
C SER A 178 -4.43 1.43 2.11
N ILE A 179 -3.79 2.59 2.22
CA ILE A 179 -3.65 3.56 1.15
C ILE A 179 -2.19 3.57 0.74
N THR A 180 -1.91 3.38 -0.54
CA THR A 180 -0.58 3.55 -1.13
C THR A 180 -0.61 4.66 -2.18
N ILE A 181 0.35 5.57 -2.11
CA ILE A 181 0.51 6.69 -3.03
C ILE A 181 1.86 6.59 -3.75
N VAL A 182 1.83 6.89 -5.06
CA VAL A 182 3.00 7.06 -5.92
C VAL A 182 2.78 8.32 -6.76
N PRO A 183 3.80 9.18 -7.01
CA PRO A 183 3.64 10.31 -7.93
C PRO A 183 3.30 9.85 -9.36
N ASN A 184 2.44 10.60 -10.06
CA ASN A 184 2.09 10.32 -11.45
C ASN A 184 3.23 10.75 -12.40
N LYS A 185 4.26 9.91 -12.52
CA LYS A 185 5.32 10.06 -13.54
C LYS A 185 4.96 9.23 -14.79
N PRO A 186 5.28 9.72 -16.01
CA PRO A 186 4.93 9.00 -17.24
C PRO A 186 5.34 7.53 -17.28
N GLU A 187 6.56 7.21 -16.84
CA GLU A 187 7.06 5.83 -16.79
C GLU A 187 6.24 4.96 -15.84
N TYR A 188 5.87 5.47 -14.67
CA TYR A 188 5.11 4.71 -13.67
C TYR A 188 3.70 4.45 -14.17
N LEU A 189 3.04 5.46 -14.72
CA LEU A 189 1.69 5.30 -15.28
C LEU A 189 1.68 4.33 -16.47
N GLU A 190 2.64 4.46 -17.39
CA GLU A 190 2.79 3.53 -18.52
C GLU A 190 3.02 2.10 -18.02
N ALA A 191 3.94 1.91 -17.07
CA ALA A 191 4.25 0.60 -16.50
C ALA A 191 3.04 -0.02 -15.78
N PHE A 192 2.28 0.77 -15.01
CA PHE A 192 1.14 0.29 -14.24
C PHE A 192 -0.09 0.00 -15.10
N LEU A 193 -0.23 0.67 -16.25
CA LEU A 193 -1.29 0.39 -17.24
C LEU A 193 -0.91 -0.67 -18.28
N ALA A 194 0.37 -1.03 -18.39
CA ALA A 194 0.80 -2.06 -19.32
C ALA A 194 0.12 -3.40 -19.02
N PRO A 195 -0.25 -4.20 -20.04
CA PRO A 195 -0.89 -5.49 -19.83
C PRO A 195 0.01 -6.44 -19.03
N THR A 196 -0.62 -7.33 -18.28
CA THR A 196 0.03 -8.41 -17.55
C THR A 196 -0.84 -9.66 -17.61
N THR A 197 -0.22 -10.83 -17.46
CA THR A 197 -0.94 -12.11 -17.34
C THR A 197 -1.44 -12.37 -15.92
N SER A 198 -1.11 -11.50 -14.96
CA SER A 198 -1.63 -11.59 -13.59
C SER A 198 -3.15 -11.46 -13.58
N GLN A 199 -3.82 -12.41 -12.91
CA GLN A 199 -5.27 -12.35 -12.73
C GLN A 199 -5.70 -11.32 -11.67
N TYR A 200 -4.75 -10.88 -10.84
CA TYR A 200 -4.97 -10.07 -9.65
C TYR A 200 -4.47 -8.61 -9.80
N PHE A 201 -3.90 -8.26 -10.95
CA PHE A 201 -3.52 -6.88 -11.27
C PHE A 201 -3.97 -6.56 -12.69
N LYS A 202 -5.08 -5.83 -12.82
CA LYS A 202 -5.76 -5.55 -14.10
C LYS A 202 -5.74 -4.06 -14.44
#